data_AF-A0A438GT97-F1
#
_entry.id   AF-A0A438GT97-F1
#
_cell.length_a   1.000
_cell.length_b   1.000
_cell.length_c   1.000
_cell.angle_alpha   90.00
_cell.angle_beta   90.00
_cell.angle_gamma   90.00
#
_symmetry.space_group_name_H-M   'P 1'
#
loop_
_entity.id
_entity.type
_entity.pdbx_description
1 polymer ?
#
loop_
_entity_poly.entity_id
_entity_poly.type
_entity_poly.pdbx_seq_one_letter_code
_entity_poly.pdbx_strand_id
1 'polypeptide(L)'
;MLKQCDGGQRDSVEVEELLEALCKALWSKSYILVFDGIWDINLDWYFRLKERLQWCNKSNQSRLIIITTRLDGVAKRMVGPNNLYRIQPFSDEDIWLNIETFISA
;
A
#
# COMPACT_ATOMS: atom_id res chain seq x y z
N MET A 1 -3.02 -4.42 -23.85
CA MET A 1 -3.10 -3.00 -24.27
C MET A 1 -4.16 -2.33 -23.42
N LEU A 2 -3.78 -1.36 -22.58
CA LEU A 2 -4.76 -0.53 -21.86
C LEU A 2 -5.00 0.73 -22.71
N LYS A 3 -6.25 0.96 -23.10
CA LYS A 3 -6.68 2.19 -23.79
C LYS A 3 -6.90 3.27 -22.73
N GLN A 4 -6.38 4.47 -22.98
CA GLN A 4 -6.79 5.68 -22.27
C GLN A 4 -8.20 6.10 -22.73
N CYS A 5 -9.05 6.47 -21.77
CA CYS A 5 -10.40 7.00 -22.02
C CYS A 5 -10.53 8.38 -21.39
N ASP A 6 -11.20 9.26 -22.13
CA ASP A 6 -11.34 10.70 -21.93
C ASP A 6 -12.31 11.04 -20.77
N GLY A 7 -11.91 12.01 -19.96
CA GLY A 7 -12.42 12.27 -18.61
C GLY A 7 -13.70 13.11 -18.55
N GLY A 8 -14.49 12.91 -17.49
CA GLY A 8 -15.53 13.86 -17.10
C GLY A 8 -16.74 13.25 -16.38
N GLN A 9 -17.06 11.98 -16.62
CA GLN A 9 -18.18 11.30 -15.94
C GLN A 9 -18.11 9.77 -15.96
N ARG A 10 -17.22 9.18 -16.78
CA ARG A 10 -16.94 7.74 -16.82
C ARG A 10 -16.09 7.27 -15.64
N ASP A 11 -15.24 8.15 -15.11
CA ASP A 11 -14.20 7.79 -14.15
C ASP A 11 -14.75 7.24 -12.82
N SER A 12 -15.89 7.77 -12.32
CA SER A 12 -16.47 7.29 -11.06
C SER A 12 -17.18 5.94 -11.21
N VAL A 13 -17.73 5.62 -12.39
CA VAL A 13 -18.32 4.30 -12.65
C VAL A 13 -17.21 3.26 -12.78
N GLU A 14 -16.12 3.62 -13.46
CA GLU A 14 -14.97 2.73 -13.71
C GLU A 14 -14.19 2.40 -12.43
N VAL A 15 -13.99 3.38 -11.52
CA VAL A 15 -13.33 3.14 -10.22
C VAL A 15 -14.17 2.20 -9.35
N GLU A 16 -15.48 2.36 -9.34
CA GLU A 16 -16.39 1.56 -8.53
C GLU A 16 -16.44 0.11 -9.03
N GLU A 17 -16.45 -0.11 -10.35
CA GLU A 17 -16.33 -1.43 -10.97
C GLU A 17 -14.98 -2.09 -10.65
N LEU A 18 -13.89 -1.33 -10.70
CA LEU A 18 -12.55 -1.85 -10.35
C LEU A 18 -12.47 -2.25 -8.87
N LEU A 19 -13.03 -1.44 -7.97
CA LEU A 19 -13.11 -1.76 -6.54
C LEU A 19 -13.94 -3.02 -6.31
N GLU A 20 -15.05 -3.19 -7.02
CA GLU A 20 -15.87 -4.39 -6.92
C GLU A 20 -15.13 -5.64 -7.42
N ALA A 21 -14.42 -5.54 -8.55
CA ALA A 21 -13.60 -6.61 -9.08
C ALA A 21 -12.48 -7.00 -8.10
N LEU A 22 -11.82 -6.02 -7.48
CA LEU A 22 -10.80 -6.25 -6.46
C LEU A 22 -11.38 -6.95 -5.22
N CYS A 23 -12.52 -6.47 -4.71
CA CYS A 23 -13.21 -7.09 -3.58
C CYS A 23 -13.54 -8.56 -3.87
N LYS A 24 -14.07 -8.87 -5.06
CA LYS A 24 -14.36 -10.24 -5.51
C LYS A 24 -13.09 -11.08 -5.60
N ALA A 25 -12.01 -10.53 -6.15
CA ALA A 25 -10.75 -11.23 -6.32
C ALA A 25 -10.08 -11.61 -5.00
N LEU A 26 -10.23 -10.76 -3.97
CA LEU A 26 -9.65 -10.95 -2.63
C LEU A 26 -10.59 -11.69 -1.66
N TRP A 27 -11.86 -11.88 -2.03
CA TRP A 27 -12.86 -12.50 -1.17
C TRP A 27 -12.44 -13.91 -0.74
N SER A 28 -12.56 -14.18 0.57
CA SER A 28 -12.23 -15.48 1.18
C SER A 28 -10.79 -15.95 0.98
N LYS A 29 -9.84 -15.06 0.64
CA LYS A 29 -8.42 -15.37 0.51
C LYS A 29 -7.60 -14.70 1.60
N SER A 30 -6.50 -15.35 1.97
CA SER A 30 -5.43 -14.67 2.70
C SER A 30 -4.53 -13.94 1.71
N TYR A 31 -4.12 -12.71 2.03
CA TYR A 31 -3.33 -11.89 1.11
C TYR A 31 -2.40 -10.91 1.82
N ILE A 32 -1.36 -10.50 1.10
CA ILE A 32 -0.52 -9.35 1.42
C ILE A 32 -0.74 -8.31 0.33
N LEU A 33 -1.07 -7.07 0.71
CA LEU A 33 -1.12 -5.92 -0.19
C LEU A 33 0.02 -4.97 0.18
N VAL A 34 0.81 -4.56 -0.81
CA VAL A 34 1.91 -3.61 -0.64
C VAL A 34 1.62 -2.36 -1.43
N PHE A 35 1.43 -1.24 -0.73
CA PHE A 35 1.35 0.09 -1.32
C PHE A 35 2.73 0.74 -1.23
N ASP A 36 3.51 0.58 -2.29
CA ASP A 36 4.89 1.03 -2.34
C ASP A 36 5.00 2.50 -2.75
N GLY A 37 5.86 3.25 -2.04
CA GLY A 37 6.24 4.61 -2.40
C GLY A 37 5.08 5.60 -2.38
N ILE A 38 4.22 5.59 -1.36
CA ILE A 38 3.11 6.55 -1.28
C ILE A 38 3.64 7.95 -0.93
N TRP A 39 3.32 8.94 -1.78
CA TRP A 39 3.66 10.35 -1.56
C TRP A 39 2.44 11.25 -1.36
N ASP A 40 1.23 10.72 -1.58
CA ASP A 40 0.02 11.54 -1.60
C ASP A 40 -0.37 12.03 -0.19
N ILE A 41 -0.61 13.33 -0.07
CA ILE A 41 -1.14 13.92 1.15
C ILE A 41 -2.66 13.71 1.26
N ASN A 42 -3.35 13.62 0.13
CA ASN A 42 -4.77 13.30 0.05
C ASN A 42 -4.93 11.77 0.08
N LEU A 43 -5.46 11.28 1.18
CA LEU A 43 -5.59 9.85 1.45
C LEU A 43 -7.04 9.35 1.32
N ASP A 44 -7.93 10.14 0.71
CA ASP A 44 -9.35 9.80 0.60
C ASP A 44 -9.56 8.47 -0.14
N TRP A 45 -8.76 8.21 -1.17
CA TRP A 45 -8.79 6.94 -1.91
C TRP A 45 -8.48 5.74 -1.00
N TYR A 46 -7.54 5.89 -0.07
CA TYR A 46 -7.13 4.83 0.85
C TYR A 46 -8.22 4.53 1.86
N PHE A 47 -8.87 5.57 2.40
CA PHE A 47 -9.99 5.39 3.34
C PHE A 47 -11.21 4.77 2.65
N ARG A 48 -11.53 5.18 1.41
CA ARG A 48 -12.55 4.52 0.58
C ARG A 48 -12.22 3.05 0.34
N LEU A 49 -10.98 2.74 -0.04
CA LEU A 49 -10.55 1.35 -0.26
C LEU A 49 -10.64 0.51 1.02
N LYS A 50 -10.19 1.07 2.15
CA LYS A 50 -10.26 0.46 3.49
C LYS A 50 -11.69 0.10 3.89
N GLU A 51 -12.62 1.02 3.66
CA GLU A 51 -14.05 0.82 3.93
C GLU A 51 -14.62 -0.30 3.05
N ARG A 52 -14.37 -0.25 1.74
CA ARG A 52 -14.89 -1.23 0.77
C ARG A 52 -14.36 -2.64 1.02
N LEU A 53 -13.09 -2.78 1.39
CA LEU A 53 -12.47 -4.07 1.72
C LEU A 53 -12.72 -4.50 3.17
N GLN A 54 -13.40 -3.66 3.97
CA GLN A 54 -13.75 -3.92 5.36
C GLN A 54 -12.58 -4.49 6.16
N TRP A 55 -11.41 -3.84 6.12
CA TRP A 55 -10.20 -4.38 6.75
C TRP A 55 -10.35 -4.69 8.24
N CYS A 56 -11.30 -4.04 8.92
CA CYS A 56 -11.58 -4.26 10.34
C CYS A 56 -12.46 -5.50 10.62
N ASN A 57 -12.95 -6.21 9.60
CA ASN A 57 -13.90 -7.31 9.81
C ASN A 57 -13.19 -8.63 10.18
N LYS A 58 -13.72 -9.30 11.20
CA LYS A 58 -13.19 -10.58 11.72
C LYS A 58 -13.53 -11.73 10.77
N SER A 59 -12.80 -11.83 9.67
CA SER A 59 -12.83 -13.02 8.83
C SER A 59 -11.77 -14.01 9.30
N ASN A 60 -11.98 -15.32 9.13
CA ASN A 60 -10.98 -16.34 9.45
C ASN A 60 -9.73 -16.31 8.55
N GLN A 61 -9.70 -15.41 7.55
CA GLN A 61 -8.58 -15.22 6.63
C GLN A 61 -7.61 -14.15 7.11
N SER A 62 -6.31 -14.41 6.96
CA SER A 62 -5.23 -13.50 7.33
C SER A 62 -4.99 -12.45 6.24
N ARG A 63 -4.90 -11.18 6.65
CA ARG A 63 -4.68 -10.05 5.74
C ARG A 63 -3.55 -9.20 6.30
N LEU A 64 -2.56 -8.89 5.48
CA LEU A 64 -1.48 -7.97 5.83
C LEU A 64 -1.42 -6.85 4.80
N ILE A 65 -1.33 -5.61 5.29
CA ILE A 65 -1.19 -4.43 4.44
C ILE A 65 0.11 -3.76 4.85
N ILE A 66 1.01 -3.62 3.88
CA ILE A 66 2.29 -2.94 4.04
C ILE A 66 2.21 -1.67 3.23
N ILE A 67 2.60 -0.56 3.85
CA ILE A 67 2.66 0.73 3.20
C ILE A 67 4.09 1.22 3.37
N THR A 68 4.75 1.54 2.26
CA THR A 68 6.07 2.17 2.30
C THR A 68 5.91 3.63 1.87
N THR A 69 6.57 4.52 2.58
CA THR A 69 6.60 5.94 2.27
C THR A 69 7.82 6.57 2.90
N ARG A 70 8.33 7.63 2.26
CA ARG A 70 9.36 8.50 2.86
C ARG A 70 8.76 9.56 3.78
N LEU A 71 7.43 9.68 3.82
CA LEU A 71 6.70 10.73 4.53
C LEU A 71 6.08 10.17 5.81
N ASP A 72 6.70 10.46 6.96
CA ASP A 72 6.23 10.02 8.28
C ASP A 72 4.76 10.41 8.57
N GLY A 73 4.37 11.62 8.17
CA GLY A 73 2.99 12.10 8.34
C GLY A 73 1.97 11.28 7.56
N VAL A 74 2.33 10.81 6.36
CA VAL A 74 1.48 9.93 5.53
C VAL A 74 1.32 8.58 6.22
N ALA A 75 2.43 7.96 6.63
CA ALA A 75 2.40 6.68 7.34
C ALA A 75 1.51 6.75 8.60
N LYS A 76 1.71 7.78 9.44
CA LYS A 76 0.92 8.02 10.66
C LYS A 76 -0.58 8.10 10.38
N ARG A 77 -0.99 8.78 9.31
CA ARG A 77 -2.41 8.90 8.93
C ARG A 77 -2.99 7.58 8.41
N MET A 78 -2.22 6.79 7.66
CA MET A 78 -2.72 5.57 7.03
C MET A 78 -2.83 4.40 8.01
N VAL A 79 -1.81 4.19 8.86
CA VAL A 79 -1.73 3.01 9.73
C VAL A 79 -1.84 3.31 11.23
N GLY A 80 -1.80 4.60 11.62
CA GLY A 80 -1.78 5.01 13.02
C GLY A 80 -0.39 4.88 13.67
N PRO A 81 -0.19 5.49 14.85
CA PRO A 81 1.14 5.59 15.46
C PRO A 81 1.72 4.25 15.92
N ASN A 82 0.88 3.27 16.25
CA ASN A 82 1.29 1.98 16.80
C ASN A 82 1.72 0.96 15.73
N ASN A 83 1.49 1.27 14.44
CA ASN A 83 1.78 0.36 13.32
C ASN A 83 2.92 0.89 12.44
N LEU A 84 3.76 1.77 12.97
CA LEU A 84 4.85 2.39 12.23
C LEU A 84 6.14 1.60 12.43
N TYR A 85 6.82 1.34 11.31
CA TYR A 85 8.19 0.86 11.32
C TYR A 85 9.08 1.88 10.60
N ARG A 86 10.00 2.51 11.34
CA ARG A 86 10.99 3.43 10.77
C ARG A 86 12.25 2.66 10.42
N ILE A 87 12.45 2.41 9.12
CA ILE A 87 13.72 1.88 8.62
C ILE A 87 14.83 2.84 9.03
N GLN A 88 15.81 2.33 9.77
CA GLN A 88 16.99 3.09 10.14
C GLN A 88 18.00 3.05 9.00
N PRO A 89 18.79 4.11 8.80
CA PRO A 89 19.98 4.00 7.96
C PRO A 89 20.90 2.91 8.52
N PHE A 90 21.69 2.32 7.63
CA PHE A 90 22.77 1.42 8.02
C PHE A 90 23.82 2.16 8.85
N SER A 91 24.50 1.44 9.74
CA SER A 91 25.73 1.94 10.38
C SER A 91 26.83 2.11 9.34
N ASP A 92 27.86 2.90 9.64
CA ASP A 92 28.99 3.07 8.72
C ASP A 92 29.67 1.72 8.44
N GLU A 93 29.81 0.86 9.44
CA GLU A 93 30.34 -0.51 9.30
C GLU A 93 29.46 -1.36 8.35
N ASP A 94 28.14 -1.32 8.54
CA ASP A 94 27.21 -2.05 7.67
C ASP A 94 27.28 -1.53 6.23
N ILE A 95 27.42 -0.20 6.03
CA ILE A 95 27.55 0.39 4.69
C ILE A 95 28.77 -0.18 3.97
N TRP A 96 29.93 -0.20 4.63
CA TRP A 96 31.16 -0.73 4.01
C TRP A 96 31.03 -2.22 3.69
N LEU A 97 30.49 -3.02 4.61
CA LEU A 97 30.26 -4.45 4.37
C LEU A 97 29.31 -4.71 3.19
N ASN A 98 28.25 -3.91 3.06
CA ASN A 98 27.32 -4.01 1.94
C ASN A 98 27.99 -3.62 0.61
N ILE A 99 28.85 -2.60 0.60
CA ILE A 99 29.61 -2.20 -0.59
C ILE A 99 30.57 -3.32 -1.02
N GLU A 100 31.35 -3.88 -0.10
CA GLU A 100 32.27 -4.99 -0.39
C GLU A 100 31.54 -6.21 -0.94
N THR A 101 30.38 -6.55 -0.34
CA THR A 101 29.53 -7.64 -0.81
C THR A 101 29.04 -7.38 -2.24
N PHE A 102 28.58 -6.16 -2.53
CA PHE A 102 28.08 -5.80 -3.86
C PHE A 102 29.17 -5.83 -4.93
N ILE A 103 30.40 -5.41 -4.61
CA ILE A 103 31.52 -5.38 -5.55
C ILE A 103 32.08 -6.80 -5.82
N SER A 104 31.87 -7.73 -4.87
CA SER A 104 32.39 -9.10 -4.96
C SER A 104 31.43 -10.08 -5.65
N ALA A 105 30.25 -9.62 -6.06
CA ALA A 105 29.20 -10.41 -6.75
C ALA A 105 29.27 -10.24 -8.27
#